data_AF-A0A438D6C5-F1
#
_entry.id   AF-A0A438D6C5-F1
#
_cell.length_a   1.000
_cell.length_b   1.000
_cell.length_c   1.000
_cell.angle_alpha   90.00
_cell.angle_beta   90.00
_cell.angle_gamma   90.00
#
_symmetry.space_group_name_H-M   'P 1'
#
loop_
_entity.id
_entity.type
_entity.pdbx_description
1 polymer ?
#
loop_
_entity_poly.entity_id
_entity_poly.type
_entity_poly.pdbx_seq_one_letter_code
_entity_poly.pdbx_strand_id
1 'polypeptide(L)'
;MALQGGVASWSGGRNNQAWPRLDRFLVTQEWLDCFSGVIQCRLPRPTSDHFPILLKGGGFRKGPSPFRFENMWLKVDGFKELLRGWWEEAGGRGRASFRLATKLKVMKDKIKAWKRDVFGRLEVNKNLALQQVEFLG
;
A
#
# COMPACT_ATOMS: atom_id res chain seq x y z
N MET A 1 -4.37 6.91 21.44
CA MET A 1 -3.66 7.75 20.45
C MET A 1 -3.77 9.22 20.83
N ALA A 2 -2.65 9.97 20.79
CA ALA A 2 -2.64 11.41 21.01
C ALA A 2 -3.32 12.14 19.85
N LEU A 3 -4.04 13.22 20.13
CA LEU A 3 -4.68 14.05 19.12
C LEU A 3 -3.68 15.12 18.64
N GLN A 4 -3.29 15.08 17.37
CA GLN A 4 -2.46 16.11 16.75
C GLN A 4 -3.31 17.29 16.32
N GLY A 5 -2.72 18.49 16.35
CA GLY A 5 -3.39 19.72 15.97
C GLY A 5 -4.27 20.33 17.07
N GLY A 6 -4.23 19.77 18.30
CA GLY A 6 -4.87 20.29 19.51
C GLY A 6 -5.44 19.19 20.40
N VAL A 7 -5.76 19.50 21.66
CA VAL A 7 -6.20 18.48 22.65
C VAL A 7 -7.72 18.36 22.82
N ALA A 8 -8.47 19.38 22.38
CA ALA A 8 -9.93 19.45 22.48
C ALA A 8 -10.60 19.01 21.17
N SER A 9 -11.78 18.41 21.27
CA SER A 9 -12.66 18.12 20.13
C SER A 9 -13.94 18.95 20.14
N TRP A 10 -14.16 19.73 21.18
CA TRP A 10 -15.29 20.64 21.29
C TRP A 10 -14.84 21.92 22.02
N SER A 11 -15.47 23.04 21.70
CA SER A 11 -15.31 24.31 22.42
C SER A 11 -16.64 25.01 22.60
N GLY A 12 -16.92 25.45 23.82
CA GLY A 12 -18.14 26.16 24.15
C GLY A 12 -18.20 26.56 25.63
N GLY A 13 -19.41 26.65 26.19
CA GLY A 13 -19.63 27.18 27.53
C GLY A 13 -19.65 28.71 27.58
N ARG A 14 -19.77 29.29 28.78
CA ARG A 14 -19.85 30.75 28.95
C ARG A 14 -18.57 31.39 28.39
N ASN A 15 -18.73 32.25 27.37
CA ASN A 15 -17.62 32.90 26.68
C ASN A 15 -16.54 31.94 26.10
N ASN A 16 -16.92 30.75 25.62
CA ASN A 16 -15.99 29.76 25.06
C ASN A 16 -14.86 29.33 26.01
N GLN A 17 -15.12 29.26 27.31
CA GLN A 17 -14.12 28.89 28.31
C GLN A 17 -13.90 27.38 28.46
N ALA A 18 -14.76 26.53 27.90
CA ALA A 18 -14.64 25.08 28.01
C ALA A 18 -14.13 24.45 26.70
N TRP A 19 -13.11 23.59 26.82
CA TRP A 19 -12.43 22.92 25.68
C TRP A 19 -12.21 21.40 25.91
N PRO A 20 -13.25 20.61 26.23
CA PRO A 20 -13.14 19.17 26.41
C PRO A 20 -12.83 18.38 25.11
N ARG A 21 -12.39 17.14 25.31
CA ARG A 21 -12.29 16.10 24.28
C ARG A 21 -13.44 15.10 24.42
N LEU A 22 -14.51 15.35 23.67
CA LEU A 22 -15.74 14.57 23.66
C LEU A 22 -15.74 13.47 22.59
N ASP A 23 -15.04 13.69 21.48
CA ASP A 23 -15.07 12.84 20.29
C ASP A 23 -13.86 11.89 20.26
N ARG A 24 -14.12 10.59 20.03
CA ARG A 24 -13.10 9.53 20.06
C ARG A 24 -13.39 8.47 19.01
N PHE A 25 -12.34 7.92 18.43
CA PHE A 25 -12.43 6.68 17.67
C PHE A 25 -12.27 5.49 18.61
N LEU A 26 -13.18 4.53 18.51
CA LEU A 26 -13.05 3.23 19.15
C LEU A 26 -12.60 2.24 18.07
N VAL A 27 -11.50 1.54 18.33
CA VAL A 27 -10.92 0.56 17.41
C VAL A 27 -10.54 -0.69 18.20
N THR A 28 -10.62 -1.85 17.56
CA THR A 28 -10.16 -3.10 18.17
C THR A 28 -8.66 -3.26 17.98
N GLN A 29 -8.04 -4.17 18.75
CA GLN A 29 -6.62 -4.45 18.62
C GLN A 29 -6.31 -5.08 17.25
N GLU A 30 -7.17 -5.97 16.76
CA GLU A 30 -7.03 -6.63 15.46
C GLU A 30 -7.04 -5.61 14.31
N TRP A 31 -7.81 -4.53 14.48
CA TRP A 31 -7.82 -3.43 13.52
C TRP A 31 -6.49 -2.65 13.57
N LEU A 32 -5.97 -2.33 14.76
CA LEU A 32 -4.66 -1.67 14.91
C LEU A 32 -3.50 -2.53 14.37
N ASP A 33 -3.62 -3.85 14.43
CA ASP A 33 -2.62 -4.76 13.87
C ASP A 33 -2.59 -4.71 12.34
N CYS A 34 -3.74 -4.45 11.70
CA CYS A 34 -3.86 -4.27 10.25
C CYS A 34 -3.33 -2.90 9.76
N PHE A 35 -3.44 -1.85 10.58
CA PHE A 35 -3.11 -0.48 10.19
C PHE A 35 -1.94 0.07 11.04
N SER A 36 -0.73 0.14 10.48
CA SER A 36 0.39 0.80 11.16
C SER A 36 0.25 2.30 11.21
N GLY A 37 0.83 2.91 12.25
CA GLY A 37 1.10 4.36 12.24
C GLY A 37 -0.16 5.21 12.21
N VAL A 38 -1.25 4.69 12.79
CA VAL A 38 -2.50 5.43 12.89
C VAL A 38 -2.31 6.62 13.82
N ILE A 39 -2.63 7.81 13.31
CA ILE A 39 -2.64 9.07 14.05
C ILE A 39 -4.04 9.65 14.05
N GLN A 40 -4.39 10.35 15.12
CA GLN A 40 -5.62 11.11 15.18
C GLN A 40 -5.28 12.59 14.96
N CYS A 41 -5.95 13.23 14.01
CA CYS A 41 -5.75 14.64 13.68
C CYS A 41 -7.03 15.43 13.98
N ARG A 42 -6.88 16.61 14.56
CA ARG A 42 -7.94 17.60 14.68
C ARG A 42 -7.98 18.47 13.43
N LEU A 43 -9.15 18.63 12.82
CA LEU A 43 -9.37 19.49 11.66
C LEU A 43 -9.91 20.86 12.08
N PRO A 44 -9.75 21.91 11.25
CA PRO A 44 -10.38 23.21 11.48
C PRO A 44 -11.91 23.09 11.54
N ARG A 45 -12.54 23.95 12.36
CA ARG A 45 -14.00 24.07 12.49
C ARG A 45 -14.50 25.46 12.08
N PRO A 46 -14.98 25.66 10.85
CA PRO A 46 -15.40 26.99 10.40
C PRO A 46 -16.68 27.49 11.10
N THR A 47 -17.64 26.60 11.35
CA THR A 47 -18.99 26.98 11.79
C THR A 47 -19.55 26.14 12.95
N SER A 48 -18.86 25.08 13.37
CA SER A 48 -19.30 24.20 14.47
C SER A 48 -18.57 24.53 15.77
N ASP A 49 -19.19 24.18 16.90
CA ASP A 49 -18.59 24.08 18.23
C ASP A 49 -17.74 22.81 18.41
N HIS A 50 -17.96 21.79 17.56
CA HIS A 50 -17.11 20.61 17.44
C HIS A 50 -15.95 20.84 16.47
N PHE A 51 -14.77 20.33 16.83
CA PHE A 51 -13.63 20.14 15.93
C PHE A 51 -13.73 18.75 15.31
N PRO A 52 -13.88 18.62 13.98
CA PRO A 52 -13.85 17.31 13.34
C PRO A 52 -12.53 16.60 13.65
N ILE A 53 -12.61 15.32 13.99
CA ILE A 53 -11.45 14.47 14.22
C ILE A 53 -11.31 13.47 13.07
N LEU A 54 -10.09 13.30 12.57
CA LEU A 54 -9.75 12.39 11.51
C LEU A 54 -8.85 11.27 12.04
N LEU A 55 -9.20 10.02 11.76
CA LEU A 55 -8.31 8.89 11.96
C LEU A 55 -7.52 8.68 10.67
N LYS A 56 -6.23 9.00 10.69
CA LYS A 56 -5.34 8.84 9.55
C LYS A 56 -4.42 7.66 9.80
N GLY A 57 -4.66 6.55 9.10
CA GLY A 57 -3.81 5.36 9.14
C GLY A 57 -2.64 5.46 8.16
N GLY A 58 -1.47 4.94 8.56
CA GLY A 58 -0.46 4.53 7.60
C GLY A 58 -0.95 3.33 6.80
N GLY A 59 -0.46 3.17 5.57
CA GLY A 59 -0.91 2.14 4.63
C GLY A 59 -1.06 0.77 5.30
N PHE A 60 -2.12 0.05 4.90
CA PHE A 60 -2.41 -1.32 5.35
C PHE A 60 -1.10 -2.10 5.43
N ARG A 61 -0.81 -2.73 6.58
CA ARG A 61 0.32 -3.66 6.74
C ARG A 61 0.06 -4.90 5.90
N LYS A 62 0.08 -4.76 4.57
CA LYS A 62 0.13 -5.89 3.67
C LYS A 62 1.55 -6.42 3.87
N GLY A 63 1.67 -7.73 4.06
CA GLY A 63 2.95 -8.40 3.85
C GLY A 63 3.52 -8.04 2.47
N PRO A 64 4.71 -8.56 2.11
CA PRO A 64 5.35 -8.23 0.85
C PRO A 64 4.34 -8.27 -0.30
N SER A 65 4.23 -7.17 -1.05
CA SER A 65 3.24 -7.07 -2.14
C SER A 65 3.32 -8.33 -3.00
N PRO A 66 2.18 -8.99 -3.28
CA PRO A 66 2.19 -10.21 -4.06
C PRO A 66 2.84 -9.92 -5.42
N PHE A 67 3.58 -10.89 -5.93
CA PHE A 67 4.11 -10.78 -7.29
C PHE A 67 2.94 -10.73 -8.27
N ARG A 68 2.94 -9.71 -9.12
CA ARG A 68 1.97 -9.55 -10.21
C ARG A 68 2.71 -9.70 -11.52
N PHE A 69 2.14 -10.50 -12.41
CA PHE A 69 2.57 -10.59 -13.78
C PHE A 69 1.84 -9.53 -14.60
N GLU A 70 2.58 -8.72 -15.36
CA GLU A 70 1.99 -7.68 -16.21
C GLU A 70 1.90 -8.19 -17.64
N ASN A 71 0.70 -8.16 -18.23
CA ASN A 71 0.48 -8.63 -19.61
C ASN A 71 1.32 -7.87 -20.65
N MET A 72 1.72 -6.64 -20.34
CA MET A 72 2.64 -5.86 -21.17
C MET A 72 3.97 -6.59 -21.44
N TRP A 73 4.47 -7.39 -20.48
CA TRP A 73 5.75 -8.08 -20.65
C TRP A 73 5.71 -9.07 -21.81
N LEU A 74 4.55 -9.66 -22.11
CA LEU A 74 4.35 -10.55 -23.27
C LEU A 74 4.49 -9.83 -24.62
N LYS A 75 4.48 -8.50 -24.63
CA LYS A 75 4.68 -7.65 -25.81
C LYS A 75 6.15 -7.25 -26.01
N VAL A 76 7.03 -7.55 -25.06
CA VAL A 76 8.47 -7.28 -25.19
C VAL A 76 9.09 -8.37 -26.05
N ASP A 77 9.79 -7.97 -27.10
CA ASP A 77 10.46 -8.89 -28.01
C ASP A 77 11.46 -9.79 -27.26
N GLY A 78 11.44 -11.08 -27.55
CA GLY A 78 12.30 -12.08 -26.91
C GLY A 78 11.84 -12.54 -25.51
N PHE A 79 10.82 -11.92 -24.90
CA PHE A 79 10.41 -12.30 -23.55
C PHE A 79 9.79 -13.70 -23.46
N LYS A 80 9.04 -14.13 -24.48
CA LYS A 80 8.42 -15.47 -24.51
C LYS A 80 9.48 -16.57 -24.63
N GLU A 81 10.53 -16.31 -25.37
CA GLU A 81 11.69 -17.16 -25.57
C GLU A 81 12.46 -17.32 -24.26
N LEU A 82 12.69 -16.23 -23.53
CA LEU A 82 13.27 -16.24 -22.19
C LEU A 82 12.42 -17.06 -21.20
N LEU A 83 11.10 -16.83 -21.17
CA LEU A 83 10.19 -17.59 -20.32
C LEU A 83 10.27 -19.09 -20.60
N ARG A 84 10.29 -19.49 -21.88
CA ARG A 84 10.44 -20.89 -22.28
C ARG A 84 11.78 -21.46 -21.81
N GLY A 85 12.87 -20.73 -22.01
CA GLY A 85 14.21 -21.14 -21.54
C GLY A 85 14.25 -21.36 -20.04
N TRP A 86 13.78 -20.39 -19.25
CA TRP A 86 13.73 -20.52 -17.80
C TRP A 86 12.80 -21.63 -17.31
N TRP A 87 11.71 -21.88 -18.03
CA TRP A 87 10.81 -22.97 -17.70
C TRP A 87 11.51 -24.32 -17.83
N GLU A 88 12.22 -24.56 -18.92
CA GLU A 88 12.96 -25.80 -19.13
C GLU A 88 14.14 -25.95 -18.15
N GLU A 89 14.87 -24.87 -17.88
CA GLU A 89 15.93 -24.83 -16.86
C GLU A 89 15.42 -25.13 -15.45
N ALA A 90 14.19 -24.71 -15.14
CA ALA A 90 13.56 -24.95 -13.85
C ALA A 90 13.15 -26.43 -13.72
N GLY A 91 14.15 -27.30 -13.50
CA GLY A 91 14.00 -28.73 -13.27
C GLY A 91 14.33 -29.09 -11.83
N GLY A 92 13.44 -29.85 -11.18
CA GLY A 92 13.66 -30.43 -9.85
C GLY A 92 13.12 -31.85 -9.79
N ARG A 93 13.72 -32.70 -8.95
CA ARG A 93 13.22 -34.06 -8.67
C ARG A 93 12.10 -33.99 -7.61
N GLY A 94 11.15 -34.92 -7.66
CA GLY A 94 10.08 -35.06 -6.65
C GLY A 94 8.67 -35.11 -7.24
N ARG A 95 7.66 -35.03 -6.35
CA ARG A 95 6.23 -35.07 -6.71
C ARG A 95 5.86 -33.92 -7.65
N ALA A 96 4.88 -34.15 -8.53
CA ALA A 96 4.46 -33.18 -9.55
C ALA A 96 4.08 -31.80 -8.95
N SER A 97 3.38 -31.76 -7.82
CA SER A 97 3.02 -30.52 -7.13
C SER A 97 4.24 -29.73 -6.65
N PHE A 98 5.24 -30.41 -6.08
CA PHE A 98 6.49 -29.80 -5.64
C PHE A 98 7.29 -29.26 -6.84
N ARG A 99 7.32 -30.00 -7.95
CA ARG A 99 7.98 -29.57 -9.19
C ARG A 99 7.33 -28.30 -9.75
N LEU A 100 6.00 -28.26 -9.81
CA LEU A 100 5.26 -27.07 -10.26
C LEU A 100 5.51 -25.86 -9.36
N ALA A 101 5.42 -26.03 -8.03
CA ALA A 101 5.67 -24.95 -7.07
C ALA A 101 7.11 -24.40 -7.20
N THR A 102 8.08 -25.30 -7.38
CA THR A 102 9.49 -24.92 -7.58
C THR A 102 9.68 -24.17 -8.90
N LYS A 103 9.09 -24.65 -10.00
CA LYS A 103 9.11 -23.94 -11.29
C LYS A 103 8.53 -22.54 -11.18
N LEU A 104 7.34 -22.39 -10.58
CA LEU A 104 6.71 -21.08 -10.40
C LEU A 104 7.56 -20.13 -9.53
N LYS A 105 8.23 -20.66 -8.50
CA LYS A 105 9.16 -19.88 -7.67
C LYS A 105 10.36 -19.37 -8.48
N VAL A 106 11.03 -20.25 -9.23
CA VAL A 106 12.16 -19.88 -10.09
C VAL A 106 11.74 -18.86 -11.15
N MET A 107 10.60 -19.08 -11.80
CA MET A 107 10.05 -18.16 -12.79
C MET A 107 9.79 -16.77 -12.20
N LYS A 108 9.15 -16.69 -11.03
CA LYS A 108 8.91 -15.43 -10.32
C LYS A 108 10.21 -14.67 -10.08
N ASP A 109 11.27 -15.36 -9.65
CA ASP A 109 12.54 -14.71 -9.32
C ASP A 109 13.29 -14.24 -10.58
N LYS A 110 13.30 -15.05 -11.64
CA LYS A 110 13.87 -14.67 -12.96
C LYS A 110 13.14 -13.46 -13.56
N ILE A 111 11.81 -13.47 -13.56
CA ILE A 111 11.00 -12.35 -14.08
C ILE A 111 11.25 -11.09 -13.25
N LYS A 112 11.39 -11.19 -11.92
CA LYS A 112 11.72 -10.04 -11.08
C LYS A 112 13.09 -9.42 -11.41
N ALA A 113 14.10 -10.26 -11.62
CA ALA A 113 15.44 -9.80 -12.00
C ALA A 113 15.39 -9.14 -13.39
N TRP A 114 14.83 -9.82 -14.38
CA TRP A 114 14.66 -9.29 -15.74
C TRP A 114 13.86 -7.97 -15.76
N LYS A 115 12.74 -7.88 -15.02
CA LYS A 115 11.93 -6.65 -14.91
C LYS A 115 12.80 -5.49 -14.43
N ARG A 116 13.62 -5.71 -13.40
CA ARG A 116 14.51 -4.68 -12.85
C ARG A 116 15.59 -4.30 -13.86
N ASP A 117 16.15 -5.26 -14.57
CA ASP A 117 17.27 -5.03 -15.48
C ASP A 117 16.82 -4.32 -16.77
N VAL A 118 15.61 -4.63 -17.29
CA VAL A 118 15.06 -4.00 -18.50
C VAL A 118 14.37 -2.66 -18.23
N PHE A 119 13.63 -2.54 -17.12
CA PHE A 119 12.79 -1.37 -16.87
C PHE A 119 13.20 -0.54 -15.64
N GLY A 120 14.24 -0.96 -14.91
CA GLY A 120 14.62 -0.31 -13.66
C GLY A 120 13.53 -0.39 -12.59
N ARG A 121 13.35 0.69 -11.81
CA ARG A 121 12.25 0.83 -10.85
C ARG A 121 10.96 1.25 -11.56
N LEU A 122 10.33 0.32 -12.29
CA LEU A 122 9.06 0.54 -13.00
C LEU A 122 7.95 1.17 -12.12
N GLU A 123 7.96 0.89 -10.81
CA GLU A 123 7.02 1.48 -9.82
C GLU A 123 7.14 3.02 -9.75
N VAL A 124 8.36 3.56 -9.85
CA VAL A 124 8.58 5.01 -9.80
C VAL A 124 8.03 5.66 -11.07
N ASN A 125 8.29 5.07 -12.24
CA ASN A 125 7.82 5.61 -13.52
C ASN A 125 6.29 5.51 -13.67
N LYS A 126 5.66 4.43 -13.17
CA LYS A 126 4.21 4.28 -13.17
C LYS A 126 3.53 5.33 -12.26
N ASN A 127 4.07 5.56 -11.06
CA ASN A 127 3.53 6.56 -10.15
C ASN A 127 3.68 7.98 -10.71
N LEU A 128 4.81 8.29 -11.34
CA LEU A 128 5.00 9.59 -12.01
C LEU A 128 4.03 9.80 -13.19
N ALA A 129 3.83 8.76 -14.01
CA ALA A 129 2.88 8.82 -15.12
C ALA A 129 1.43 8.98 -14.63
N LEU A 130 1.03 8.28 -13.56
CA LEU A 130 -0.29 8.45 -12.94
C LEU A 130 -0.48 9.86 -12.36
N GLN A 131 0.54 10.41 -11.70
CA GLN A 131 0.51 11.79 -11.20
C GLN A 131 0.39 12.84 -12.32
N GLN A 132 1.03 12.61 -13.48
CA GLN A 132 0.88 13.50 -14.63
C GLN A 132 -0.53 13.46 -15.24
N VAL A 133 -1.19 12.30 -15.22
CA VAL A 133 -2.58 12.17 -15.71
C VAL A 133 -3.56 12.82 -14.74
N GLU A 134 -3.36 12.70 -13.43
CA GLU A 134 -4.17 13.37 -12.40
C GLU A 134 -3.97 14.90 -12.36
N PHE A 135 -2.80 15.41 -12.77
CA PHE A 135 -2.54 16.85 -12.84
C PHE A 135 -3.13 17.52 -14.09
N LEU A 136 -3.48 16.73 -15.12
CA LEU A 136 -4.00 17.21 -16.41
C LEU A 136 -5.51 16.97 -16.59
N GLY A 137 -6.20 16.44 -15.57
CA GLY A 137 -7.66 16.26 -15.53
C GLY A 137 -8.29 17.11 -14.44
#